data_AF-A0A8S9Z2P3-F1
#
_entry.id   AF-A0A8S9Z2P3-F1
#
_cell.length_a   1.000
_cell.length_b   1.000
_cell.length_c   1.000
_cell.angle_alpha   90.00
_cell.angle_beta   90.00
_cell.angle_gamma   90.00
#
_symmetry.space_group_name_H-M   'P 1'
#
loop_
_entity.id
_entity.type
_entity.pdbx_description
1 polymer ?
#
loop_
_entity_poly.entity_id
_entity_poly.type
_entity_poly.pdbx_seq_one_letter_code
_entity_poly.pdbx_strand_id
1 'polypeptide(L)'
;MFRRLIENFNSVSKLKKFEQFASGDFPIVVDTRTEHKNTVLVEGSFVSPFEKTLPNVMDAENCIARFQLVLPKEWTTKYKPICIHLAGTGDHTYSRRRFFLANRLLSDGIGSLIVMNPFYWKRKPKDQRGSSLNYVSDLFVMGGALITECYTLLKWCEMNGYGPLALHGISMGGYMASLCATVWPKPISLIPCLSWTTASVVFVEGILANAVDWSTLTKQYFSDSVYCDQIRPLIQPSVPDRYKCTSTEASAPSVASSTNSRSPVPPSITEGRIRVPDRSTHDVHVPASDVGSSPSSDVSTTPSPTDGDRSCQLPTSSSPMLEAPSASQPPSTQSDLSKTLFFLSLTPLKQFQLSDAWSSWNLPDTLRRPFDASLWHTGVSMLRSWPDNLGIVSSPPDPEVSQFMRELLDYFTHLGNFSPLVEPRLVLAVAAEHDAYIPRHGVIPLNELYPGAEIRLLPQSGHVGAYLRNAIWTRDFRQAITDCLNRQVELCHNEPGPFGITQTKPTTARLLPTKRKH
;
A
#
# COMPACT_ATOMS: atom_id res chain seq x y z
N MET A 1 20.28 5.65 15.09
CA MET A 1 19.14 5.68 14.16
C MET A 1 17.80 5.85 14.88
N PHE A 2 17.41 4.96 15.80
CA PHE A 2 16.12 5.05 16.51
C PHE A 2 15.84 6.40 17.18
N ARG A 3 16.82 7.02 17.87
CA ARG A 3 16.65 8.38 18.43
C ARG A 3 16.19 9.40 17.40
N ARG A 4 16.84 9.45 16.22
CA ARG A 4 16.44 10.34 15.12
C ARG A 4 15.01 10.06 14.63
N LEU A 5 14.62 8.79 14.55
CA LEU A 5 13.26 8.40 14.16
C LEU A 5 12.23 8.83 15.21
N ILE A 6 12.52 8.64 16.49
CA ILE A 6 11.65 9.05 17.61
C ILE A 6 11.50 10.58 17.64
N GLU A 7 12.60 11.32 17.54
CA GLU A 7 12.62 12.79 17.53
C GLU A 7 11.78 13.36 16.38
N ASN A 8 11.75 12.69 15.23
CA ASN A 8 11.02 13.12 14.04
C ASN A 8 9.64 12.47 13.88
N PHE A 9 9.25 11.52 14.75
CA PHE A 9 8.00 10.78 14.63
C PHE A 9 6.78 11.72 14.59
N ASN A 10 6.77 12.70 15.49
CA ASN A 10 5.69 13.69 15.55
C ASN A 10 5.55 14.52 14.27
N SER A 11 6.61 14.68 13.49
CA SER A 11 6.57 15.41 12.22
C SER A 11 5.87 14.61 11.11
N VAL A 12 5.84 13.28 11.22
CA VAL A 12 5.14 12.40 10.27
C VAL A 12 3.81 11.86 10.81
N SER A 13 3.54 11.98 12.10
CA SER A 13 2.31 11.44 12.72
C SER A 13 1.26 12.50 13.08
N LYS A 14 1.63 13.78 13.22
CA LYS A 14 0.71 14.85 13.60
C LYS A 14 0.46 15.80 12.43
N LEU A 15 -0.77 15.85 11.92
CA LEU A 15 -1.16 16.64 10.74
C LEU A 15 -0.62 18.07 10.76
N LYS A 16 -0.81 18.82 11.85
CA LYS A 16 -0.33 20.22 11.95
C LYS A 16 1.19 20.36 11.84
N LYS A 17 1.96 19.40 12.40
CA LYS A 17 3.41 19.38 12.28
C LYS A 17 3.83 18.88 10.89
N PHE A 18 3.08 17.92 10.36
CA PHE A 18 3.28 17.40 9.03
C PHE A 18 3.11 18.47 7.96
N GLU A 19 2.12 19.35 8.05
CA GLU A 19 1.94 20.45 7.09
C GLU A 19 3.15 21.40 7.06
N GLN A 20 3.78 21.64 8.21
CA GLN A 20 5.02 22.40 8.30
C GLN A 20 6.20 21.61 7.72
N PHE A 21 6.27 20.31 8.00
CA PHE A 21 7.31 19.41 7.50
C PHE A 21 7.26 19.22 5.98
N ALA A 22 6.06 19.04 5.44
CA ALA A 22 5.80 18.81 4.01
C ALA A 22 5.78 20.12 3.21
N SER A 23 6.02 21.26 3.86
CA SER A 23 6.18 22.54 3.18
C SER A 23 7.45 22.51 2.30
N GLY A 24 7.22 22.60 1.00
CA GLY A 24 8.27 22.47 0.00
C GLY A 24 7.69 22.16 -1.37
N ASP A 25 8.49 22.44 -2.39
CA ASP A 25 8.23 21.97 -3.74
C ASP A 25 9.05 20.71 -3.97
N PHE A 26 8.36 19.62 -4.33
CA PHE A 26 8.95 18.32 -4.61
C PHE A 26 8.57 17.97 -6.05
N PRO A 27 9.35 18.46 -7.03
CA PRO A 27 8.97 18.37 -8.43
C PRO A 27 8.91 16.90 -8.86
N ILE A 28 7.76 16.50 -9.39
CA ILE A 28 7.54 15.19 -9.98
C ILE A 28 7.98 15.21 -11.43
N VAL A 29 8.91 14.34 -11.77
CA VAL A 29 9.39 14.12 -13.13
C VAL A 29 8.56 13.01 -13.76
N VAL A 30 8.04 13.27 -14.96
CA VAL A 30 7.42 12.25 -15.79
C VAL A 30 8.53 11.60 -16.62
N ASP A 31 8.85 10.35 -16.28
CA ASP A 31 9.92 9.59 -16.92
C ASP A 31 9.49 9.07 -18.29
N THR A 32 8.28 8.50 -18.34
CA THR A 32 7.71 7.94 -19.58
C THR A 32 6.20 8.16 -19.63
N ARG A 33 5.67 8.34 -20.84
CA ARG A 33 4.23 8.38 -21.12
C ARG A 33 3.93 7.55 -22.36
N THR A 34 3.10 6.53 -22.18
CA THR A 34 2.72 5.58 -23.23
C THR A 34 1.22 5.54 -23.36
N GLU A 35 0.72 5.65 -24.59
CA GLU A 35 -0.71 5.54 -24.88
C GLU A 35 -1.01 4.18 -25.52
N HIS A 36 -1.97 3.45 -24.95
CA HIS A 36 -2.54 2.23 -25.51
C HIS A 36 -3.95 2.49 -26.00
N LYS A 37 -4.63 1.51 -26.59
CA LYS A 37 -5.96 1.70 -27.21
C LYS A 37 -6.95 2.47 -26.33
N ASN A 38 -7.10 2.10 -25.06
CA ASN A 38 -8.06 2.70 -24.12
C ASN A 38 -7.43 3.31 -22.85
N THR A 39 -6.10 3.29 -22.74
CA THR A 39 -5.39 3.63 -21.50
C THR A 39 -4.19 4.52 -21.75
N VAL A 40 -3.86 5.36 -20.78
CA VAL A 40 -2.62 6.13 -20.74
C VAL A 40 -1.82 5.66 -19.54
N LEU A 41 -0.58 5.25 -19.79
CA LEU A 41 0.37 4.84 -18.78
C LEU A 41 1.42 5.95 -18.62
N VAL A 42 1.64 6.37 -17.38
CA VAL A 42 2.70 7.34 -17.05
C VAL A 42 3.56 6.73 -15.97
N GLU A 43 4.87 6.68 -16.17
CA GLU A 43 5.82 6.42 -15.08
C GLU A 43 6.49 7.72 -14.68
N GLY A 44 6.65 7.93 -13.38
CA GLY A 44 7.30 9.11 -12.86
C GLY A 44 8.10 8.84 -11.60
N SER A 45 8.95 9.79 -11.28
CA SER A 45 9.85 9.73 -10.14
C SER A 45 10.07 11.11 -9.52
N PHE A 46 10.46 11.11 -8.25
CA PHE A 46 10.82 12.31 -7.50
C PHE A 46 11.69 11.94 -6.30
N VAL A 47 12.44 12.91 -5.77
CA VAL A 47 13.18 12.71 -4.52
C VAL A 47 12.19 12.66 -3.37
N SER A 48 12.26 11.60 -2.56
CA SER A 48 11.40 11.39 -1.40
C SER A 48 11.55 12.58 -0.43
N PRO A 49 10.46 13.27 -0.06
CA PRO A 49 10.52 14.37 0.90
C PRO A 49 11.13 13.96 2.25
N PHE A 50 11.03 12.68 2.59
CA PHE A 50 11.61 12.12 3.80
C PHE A 50 13.13 12.27 3.87
N GLU A 51 13.83 12.24 2.73
CA GLU A 51 15.29 12.43 2.66
C GLU A 51 15.71 13.84 3.12
N LYS A 52 14.89 14.86 2.84
CA LYS A 52 15.17 16.24 3.27
C LYS A 52 15.22 16.36 4.79
N THR A 53 14.32 15.66 5.49
CA THR A 53 14.19 15.82 6.95
C THR A 53 15.02 14.82 7.73
N LEU A 54 15.18 13.60 7.20
CA LEU A 54 16.06 12.59 7.76
C LEU A 54 17.12 12.23 6.73
N PRO A 55 18.13 13.10 6.52
CA PRO A 55 19.16 12.85 5.53
C PRO A 55 19.97 11.60 5.86
N ASN A 56 20.37 10.88 4.83
CA ASN A 56 21.21 9.68 4.88
C ASN A 56 20.56 8.48 5.62
N VAL A 57 19.22 8.42 5.71
CA VAL A 57 18.52 7.22 6.23
C VAL A 57 18.10 6.26 5.13
N MET A 58 18.03 6.74 3.89
CA MET A 58 17.82 5.93 2.69
C MET A 58 19.08 6.00 1.82
N ASP A 59 19.40 4.91 1.12
CA ASP A 59 20.45 4.95 0.11
C ASP A 59 20.01 5.74 -1.14
N ALA A 60 20.95 6.01 -2.04
CA ALA A 60 20.74 6.87 -3.21
C ALA A 60 19.63 6.37 -4.16
N GLU A 61 19.37 5.07 -4.25
CA GLU A 61 18.27 4.55 -5.09
C GLU A 61 16.96 4.47 -4.31
N ASN A 62 17.04 4.19 -3.02
CA ASN A 62 15.89 4.09 -2.14
C ASN A 62 15.27 5.46 -1.86
N CYS A 63 16.03 6.56 -1.88
CA CYS A 63 15.49 7.90 -1.72
C CYS A 63 14.72 8.41 -2.95
N ILE A 64 14.80 7.73 -4.09
CA ILE A 64 14.03 8.08 -5.29
C ILE A 64 12.68 7.37 -5.23
N ALA A 65 11.63 8.14 -4.94
CA ALA A 65 10.26 7.69 -5.01
C ALA A 65 9.86 7.45 -6.47
N ARG A 66 9.16 6.34 -6.72
CA ARG A 66 8.79 5.90 -8.08
C ARG A 66 7.34 5.45 -8.11
N PHE A 67 6.62 5.82 -9.16
CA PHE A 67 5.22 5.43 -9.33
C PHE A 67 4.86 5.16 -10.78
N GLN A 68 3.72 4.48 -10.97
CA GLN A 68 3.08 4.28 -12.26
C GLN A 68 1.61 4.68 -12.19
N LEU A 69 1.23 5.66 -12.99
CA LEU A 69 -0.14 6.13 -13.14
C LEU A 69 -0.80 5.46 -14.35
N VAL A 70 -1.98 4.89 -14.13
CA VAL A 70 -2.81 4.21 -15.12
C VAL A 70 -4.12 4.98 -15.24
N LEU A 71 -4.35 5.62 -16.39
CA LEU A 71 -5.51 6.47 -16.64
C LEU A 71 -6.39 5.90 -17.75
N PRO A 72 -7.71 6.10 -17.68
CA PRO A 72 -8.56 5.94 -18.86
C PRO A 72 -8.24 7.06 -19.86
N LYS A 73 -8.37 6.77 -21.16
CA LYS A 73 -8.26 7.83 -22.19
C LYS A 73 -9.41 8.82 -22.14
N GLU A 74 -10.59 8.33 -21.79
CA GLU A 74 -11.81 9.13 -21.67
C GLU A 74 -12.43 8.91 -20.30
N TRP A 75 -12.83 10.01 -19.64
CA TRP A 75 -13.52 9.95 -18.36
C TRP A 75 -15.02 9.82 -18.60
N THR A 76 -15.66 8.86 -17.94
CA THR A 76 -17.10 8.59 -18.07
C THR A 76 -17.98 9.57 -17.32
N THR A 77 -17.39 10.39 -16.45
CA THR A 77 -18.07 11.33 -15.58
C THR A 77 -17.34 12.67 -15.58
N LYS A 78 -17.93 13.71 -14.97
CA LYS A 78 -17.24 14.99 -14.74
C LYS A 78 -16.04 14.87 -13.78
N TYR A 79 -16.01 13.80 -12.98
CA TYR A 79 -14.94 13.50 -12.04
C TYR A 79 -13.81 12.74 -12.73
N LYS A 80 -12.60 12.90 -12.18
CA LYS A 80 -11.41 12.18 -12.61
C LYS A 80 -10.80 11.43 -11.43
N PRO A 81 -11.50 10.41 -10.88
CA PRO A 81 -11.09 9.79 -9.64
C PRO A 81 -9.79 9.00 -9.78
N ILE A 82 -8.93 9.10 -8.76
CA ILE A 82 -7.66 8.37 -8.68
C ILE A 82 -7.60 7.59 -7.37
N CYS A 83 -7.34 6.29 -7.49
CA CYS A 83 -7.02 5.44 -6.34
C CYS A 83 -5.50 5.20 -6.27
N ILE A 84 -4.87 5.63 -5.18
CA ILE A 84 -3.45 5.35 -4.91
C ILE A 84 -3.33 3.96 -4.28
N HIS A 85 -2.51 3.10 -4.88
CA HIS A 85 -2.31 1.73 -4.44
C HIS A 85 -0.94 1.59 -3.76
N LEU A 86 -0.94 1.26 -2.47
CA LEU A 86 0.27 0.92 -1.73
C LEU A 86 0.53 -0.60 -1.72
N ALA A 87 1.81 -0.96 -1.77
CA ALA A 87 2.23 -2.34 -1.98
C ALA A 87 2.20 -3.14 -0.67
N GLY A 88 1.70 -4.38 -0.73
CA GLY A 88 1.83 -5.35 0.37
C GLY A 88 3.21 -6.03 0.40
N THR A 89 3.45 -6.90 1.38
CA THR A 89 4.66 -7.72 1.45
C THR A 89 4.83 -8.55 0.16
N GLY A 90 6.03 -8.57 -0.43
CA GLY A 90 6.29 -9.28 -1.69
C GLY A 90 5.91 -8.55 -2.98
N ASP A 91 5.19 -7.42 -2.91
CA ASP A 91 4.69 -6.69 -4.08
C ASP A 91 5.72 -5.71 -4.67
N HIS A 92 6.85 -6.23 -5.14
CA HIS A 92 8.01 -5.41 -5.46
C HIS A 92 7.81 -4.42 -6.63
N THR A 93 6.95 -4.75 -7.59
CA THR A 93 6.80 -3.97 -8.84
C THR A 93 5.40 -3.38 -8.96
N TYR A 94 5.07 -2.82 -10.13
CA TYR A 94 3.72 -2.35 -10.46
C TYR A 94 2.82 -3.46 -10.99
N SER A 95 3.40 -4.51 -11.56
CA SER A 95 2.71 -5.44 -12.47
C SER A 95 1.51 -6.12 -11.83
N ARG A 96 1.63 -6.56 -10.58
CA ARG A 96 0.58 -7.30 -9.86
C ARG A 96 -0.63 -6.41 -9.58
N ARG A 97 -0.40 -5.26 -8.95
CA ARG A 97 -1.45 -4.25 -8.69
C ARG A 97 -2.05 -3.70 -9.97
N ARG A 98 -1.26 -3.56 -11.04
CA ARG A 98 -1.76 -3.15 -12.35
C ARG A 98 -2.71 -4.18 -12.95
N PHE A 99 -2.25 -5.43 -13.03
CA PHE A 99 -2.98 -6.51 -13.70
C PHE A 99 -4.27 -6.89 -12.96
N PHE A 100 -4.18 -7.12 -11.64
CA PHE A 100 -5.32 -7.63 -10.88
C PHE A 100 -6.32 -6.56 -10.47
N LEU A 101 -5.92 -5.29 -10.37
CA LEU A 101 -6.78 -4.22 -9.85
C LEU A 101 -6.88 -2.99 -10.76
N ALA A 102 -5.76 -2.31 -11.07
CA ALA A 102 -5.81 -1.04 -11.80
C ALA A 102 -6.49 -1.14 -13.16
N ASN A 103 -6.13 -2.15 -13.96
CA ASN A 103 -6.73 -2.37 -15.27
C ASN A 103 -8.24 -2.63 -15.19
N ARG A 104 -8.70 -3.20 -14.08
CA ARG A 104 -10.10 -3.46 -13.82
C ARG A 104 -10.85 -2.18 -13.43
N LEU A 105 -10.25 -1.34 -12.60
CA LEU A 105 -10.82 -0.04 -12.18
C LEU A 105 -11.06 0.92 -13.33
N LEU A 106 -10.31 0.81 -14.43
CA LEU A 106 -10.55 1.58 -15.64
C LEU A 106 -11.97 1.44 -16.17
N SER A 107 -12.57 0.24 -16.10
CA SER A 107 -13.94 0.05 -16.56
C SER A 107 -15.00 0.59 -15.59
N ASP A 108 -14.59 1.03 -14.39
CA ASP A 108 -15.43 1.77 -13.44
C ASP A 108 -15.27 3.29 -13.58
N GLY A 109 -14.44 3.75 -14.54
CA GLY A 109 -14.08 5.15 -14.72
C GLY A 109 -13.05 5.65 -13.71
N ILE A 110 -12.30 4.74 -13.06
CA ILE A 110 -11.34 5.06 -12.00
C ILE A 110 -9.91 4.84 -12.49
N GLY A 111 -9.07 5.88 -12.38
CA GLY A 111 -7.63 5.76 -12.61
C GLY A 111 -6.90 5.25 -11.36
N SER A 112 -5.69 4.74 -11.54
CA SER A 112 -4.88 4.20 -10.44
C SER A 112 -3.47 4.78 -10.44
N LEU A 113 -2.97 5.16 -9.28
CA LEU A 113 -1.57 5.54 -9.06
C LEU A 113 -0.89 4.47 -8.21
N ILE A 114 0.03 3.72 -8.79
CA ILE A 114 0.68 2.56 -8.16
C ILE A 114 2.06 2.95 -7.66
N VAL A 115 2.27 2.92 -6.34
CA VAL A 115 3.52 3.36 -5.70
C VAL A 115 4.52 2.21 -5.58
N MET A 116 5.80 2.43 -5.85
CA MET A 116 6.88 1.51 -5.47
C MET A 116 7.35 1.82 -4.05
N ASN A 117 7.10 0.89 -3.13
CA ASN A 117 7.52 1.08 -1.74
C ASN A 117 9.06 1.24 -1.65
N PRO A 118 9.56 1.97 -0.64
CA PRO A 118 10.96 1.89 -0.22
C PRO A 118 11.40 0.44 -0.03
N PHE A 119 12.68 0.14 -0.24
CA PHE A 119 13.26 -1.22 -0.12
C PHE A 119 12.75 -2.25 -1.14
N TYR A 120 11.96 -1.85 -2.16
CA TYR A 120 11.42 -2.76 -3.17
C TYR A 120 12.01 -2.52 -4.56
N TRP A 121 12.26 -3.61 -5.29
CA TRP A 121 12.70 -3.58 -6.69
C TRP A 121 13.88 -2.62 -6.92
N LYS A 122 13.68 -1.50 -7.64
CA LYS A 122 14.70 -0.49 -7.93
C LYS A 122 15.20 0.22 -6.66
N ARG A 123 14.40 0.23 -5.59
CA ARG A 123 14.70 0.86 -4.30
C ARG A 123 15.26 -0.13 -3.27
N LYS A 124 15.54 -1.38 -3.66
CA LYS A 124 15.97 -2.45 -2.76
C LYS A 124 17.50 -2.43 -2.56
N PRO A 125 18.00 -2.41 -1.31
CA PRO A 125 19.42 -2.56 -1.03
C PRO A 125 20.01 -3.85 -1.60
N LYS A 126 21.29 -3.82 -2.01
CA LYS A 126 21.95 -4.94 -2.71
C LYS A 126 22.06 -6.21 -1.87
N ASP A 127 22.23 -6.06 -0.56
CA ASP A 127 22.35 -7.12 0.43
C ASP A 127 20.99 -7.65 0.92
N GLN A 128 19.89 -6.96 0.61
CA GLN A 128 18.55 -7.35 1.02
C GLN A 128 17.99 -8.53 0.19
N ARG A 129 17.58 -9.59 0.89
CA ARG A 129 17.02 -10.81 0.28
C ARG A 129 15.50 -10.75 0.22
N GLY A 130 14.94 -10.88 -0.98
CA GLY A 130 13.49 -10.83 -1.18
C GLY A 130 12.86 -9.56 -0.60
N SER A 131 11.81 -9.73 0.19
CA SER A 131 11.12 -8.65 0.94
C SER A 131 11.53 -8.57 2.41
N SER A 132 12.48 -9.39 2.85
CA SER A 132 12.96 -9.37 4.23
C SER A 132 13.87 -8.16 4.41
N LEU A 133 13.46 -7.22 5.25
CA LEU A 133 14.27 -6.04 5.57
C LEU A 133 15.47 -6.45 6.42
N ASN A 134 16.58 -5.72 6.28
CA ASN A 134 17.81 -6.02 7.01
C ASN A 134 17.72 -5.56 8.47
N TYR A 135 17.00 -4.46 8.73
CA TYR A 135 16.87 -3.88 10.07
C TYR A 135 15.42 -3.58 10.45
N VAL A 136 15.10 -3.66 11.75
CA VAL A 136 13.79 -3.23 12.28
C VAL A 136 13.53 -1.75 11.98
N SER A 137 14.57 -0.91 12.03
CA SER A 137 14.48 0.50 11.69
C SER A 137 14.02 0.76 10.25
N ASP A 138 14.28 -0.16 9.32
CA ASP A 138 13.89 -0.02 7.92
C ASP A 138 12.36 -0.06 7.76
N LEU A 139 11.64 -0.75 8.65
CA LEU A 139 10.17 -0.71 8.70
C LEU A 139 9.67 0.72 8.92
N PHE A 140 10.31 1.45 9.84
CA PHE A 140 9.91 2.81 10.20
C PHE A 140 10.37 3.83 9.16
N VAL A 141 11.55 3.62 8.54
CA VAL A 141 11.99 4.41 7.39
C VAL A 141 11.02 4.23 6.22
N MET A 142 10.61 2.99 5.90
CA MET A 142 9.62 2.71 4.86
C MET A 142 8.30 3.42 5.15
N GLY A 143 7.81 3.34 6.40
CA GLY A 143 6.57 3.98 6.81
C GLY A 143 6.62 5.50 6.67
N GLY A 144 7.65 6.15 7.22
CA GLY A 144 7.84 7.60 7.13
C GLY A 144 7.98 8.10 5.69
N ALA A 145 8.77 7.40 4.87
CA ALA A 145 8.92 7.72 3.46
C ALA A 145 7.58 7.64 2.72
N LEU A 146 6.83 6.53 2.86
CA LEU A 146 5.53 6.36 2.22
C LEU A 146 4.49 7.42 2.63
N ILE A 147 4.45 7.82 3.90
CA ILE A 147 3.55 8.89 4.38
C ILE A 147 3.82 10.19 3.59
N THR A 148 5.09 10.58 3.48
CA THR A 148 5.47 11.84 2.81
C THR A 148 5.35 11.78 1.29
N GLU A 149 5.69 10.65 0.69
CA GLU A 149 5.58 10.41 -0.75
C GLU A 149 4.11 10.38 -1.19
N CYS A 150 3.26 9.70 -0.42
CA CYS A 150 1.83 9.60 -0.71
C CYS A 150 1.15 10.97 -0.63
N TYR A 151 1.47 11.79 0.38
CA TYR A 151 0.99 13.16 0.46
C TYR A 151 1.38 14.00 -0.77
N THR A 152 2.64 13.88 -1.20
CA THR A 152 3.14 14.59 -2.40
C THR A 152 2.38 14.17 -3.65
N LEU A 153 2.11 12.87 -3.80
CA LEU A 153 1.35 12.32 -4.92
C LEU A 153 -0.13 12.74 -4.88
N LEU A 154 -0.76 12.78 -3.72
CA LEU A 154 -2.13 13.29 -3.56
C LEU A 154 -2.22 14.76 -3.96
N LYS A 155 -1.27 15.60 -3.49
CA LYS A 155 -1.19 17.02 -3.86
C LYS A 155 -0.98 17.19 -5.37
N TRP A 156 -0.07 16.40 -5.96
CA TRP A 156 0.15 16.41 -7.40
C TRP A 156 -1.09 15.99 -8.18
N CYS A 157 -1.81 14.96 -7.72
CA CYS A 157 -3.06 14.56 -8.33
C CYS A 157 -4.10 15.70 -8.30
N GLU A 158 -4.28 16.34 -7.15
CA GLU A 158 -5.20 17.47 -6.99
C GLU A 158 -4.82 18.65 -7.90
N MET A 159 -3.54 19.02 -7.96
CA MET A 159 -3.04 20.10 -8.83
C MET A 159 -3.26 19.82 -10.32
N ASN A 160 -3.29 18.56 -10.73
CA ASN A 160 -3.59 18.14 -12.11
C ASN A 160 -5.09 17.95 -12.38
N GLY A 161 -5.95 18.35 -11.44
CA GLY A 161 -7.41 18.30 -11.59
C GLY A 161 -8.00 16.90 -11.45
N TYR A 162 -7.29 15.98 -10.79
CA TYR A 162 -7.82 14.67 -10.44
C TYR A 162 -8.62 14.73 -9.12
N GLY A 163 -9.72 13.99 -9.05
CA GLY A 163 -10.58 13.94 -7.88
C GLY A 163 -11.94 13.29 -8.18
N PRO A 164 -12.59 12.65 -7.19
CA PRO A 164 -12.12 12.41 -5.81
C PRO A 164 -10.91 11.47 -5.71
N LEU A 165 -10.16 11.53 -4.61
CA LEU A 165 -8.96 10.74 -4.39
C LEU A 165 -9.21 9.64 -3.36
N ALA A 166 -8.62 8.47 -3.57
CA ALA A 166 -8.69 7.34 -2.65
C ALA A 166 -7.31 6.78 -2.30
N LEU A 167 -7.18 6.23 -1.10
CA LEU A 167 -6.03 5.45 -0.64
C LEU A 167 -6.44 3.99 -0.46
N HIS A 168 -5.68 3.10 -1.06
CA HIS A 168 -5.92 1.67 -1.00
C HIS A 168 -4.60 0.91 -0.85
N GLY A 169 -4.68 -0.24 -0.19
CA GLY A 169 -3.64 -1.24 -0.24
C GLY A 169 -4.09 -2.52 0.43
N ILE A 170 -3.28 -3.57 0.27
CA ILE A 170 -3.56 -4.88 0.84
C ILE A 170 -2.45 -5.25 1.83
N SER A 171 -2.82 -5.83 2.98
CA SER A 171 -1.88 -6.26 4.01
C SER A 171 -1.06 -5.08 4.53
N MET A 172 0.27 -5.17 4.52
CA MET A 172 1.18 -4.04 4.78
C MET A 172 0.77 -2.78 3.99
N GLY A 173 0.32 -2.90 2.74
CA GLY A 173 -0.13 -1.76 1.95
C GLY A 173 -1.42 -1.12 2.47
N GLY A 174 -2.36 -1.92 3.00
CA GLY A 174 -3.61 -1.41 3.59
C GLY A 174 -3.35 -0.68 4.91
N TYR A 175 -2.41 -1.23 5.69
CA TYR A 175 -1.91 -0.57 6.90
C TYR A 175 -1.23 0.77 6.55
N MET A 176 -0.35 0.78 5.54
CA MET A 176 0.28 2.02 5.09
C MET A 176 -0.71 3.03 4.52
N ALA A 177 -1.78 2.59 3.85
CA ALA A 177 -2.82 3.47 3.34
C ALA A 177 -3.51 4.21 4.50
N SER A 178 -3.71 3.50 5.62
CA SER A 178 -4.29 4.07 6.85
C SER A 178 -3.39 5.14 7.44
N LEU A 179 -2.08 4.89 7.51
CA LEU A 179 -1.11 5.90 7.97
C LEU A 179 -1.08 7.14 7.07
N CYS A 180 -1.01 6.96 5.75
CA CYS A 180 -0.97 8.07 4.79
C CYS A 180 -2.22 8.97 4.89
N ALA A 181 -3.39 8.39 5.19
CA ALA A 181 -4.63 9.15 5.33
C ALA A 181 -4.61 10.12 6.51
N THR A 182 -3.84 9.83 7.57
CA THR A 182 -3.81 10.64 8.81
C THR A 182 -3.15 12.02 8.65
N VAL A 183 -2.37 12.20 7.60
CA VAL A 183 -1.67 13.45 7.29
C VAL A 183 -2.27 14.20 6.09
N TRP A 184 -3.38 13.72 5.55
CA TRP A 184 -4.10 14.40 4.48
C TRP A 184 -5.17 15.35 5.07
N PRO A 185 -5.15 16.66 4.75
CA PRO A 185 -5.99 17.66 5.42
C PRO A 185 -7.43 17.75 4.90
N LYS A 186 -7.86 16.84 4.01
CA LYS A 186 -9.17 16.85 3.36
C LYS A 186 -9.87 15.50 3.49
N PRO A 187 -11.19 15.41 3.31
CA PRO A 187 -11.88 14.12 3.22
C PRO A 187 -11.25 13.23 2.14
N ILE A 188 -11.00 11.96 2.46
CA ILE A 188 -10.36 10.99 1.56
C ILE A 188 -10.98 9.61 1.74
N SER A 189 -11.35 8.96 0.64
CA SER A 189 -11.74 7.55 0.64
C SER A 189 -10.57 6.67 1.06
N LEU A 190 -10.70 5.95 2.17
CA LEU A 190 -9.68 5.05 2.69
C LEU A 190 -10.19 3.61 2.66
N ILE A 191 -9.52 2.75 1.88
CA ILE A 191 -9.89 1.36 1.65
C ILE A 191 -8.74 0.42 2.06
N PRO A 192 -8.51 0.23 3.37
CA PRO A 192 -7.47 -0.63 3.89
C PRO A 192 -7.97 -2.09 3.85
N CYS A 193 -7.29 -2.93 3.06
CA CYS A 193 -7.66 -4.34 2.92
C CYS A 193 -6.68 -5.23 3.68
N LEU A 194 -7.22 -6.20 4.42
CA LEU A 194 -6.46 -7.19 5.17
C LEU A 194 -5.42 -6.55 6.08
N SER A 195 -5.78 -5.47 6.79
CA SER A 195 -4.91 -4.71 7.68
C SER A 195 -5.69 -4.26 8.91
N TRP A 196 -4.99 -3.90 9.98
CA TRP A 196 -5.62 -3.45 11.22
C TRP A 196 -4.92 -2.23 11.84
N THR A 197 -5.09 -2.03 13.15
CA THR A 197 -4.75 -0.79 13.86
C THR A 197 -3.29 -0.66 14.30
N THR A 198 -2.50 -1.74 14.27
CA THR A 198 -1.07 -1.74 14.61
C THR A 198 -0.33 -2.88 13.90
N ALA A 199 0.98 -2.72 13.71
CA ALA A 199 1.84 -3.77 13.16
C ALA A 199 2.44 -4.69 14.24
N SER A 200 2.34 -4.33 15.52
CA SER A 200 2.95 -5.09 16.62
C SER A 200 2.49 -6.54 16.67
N VAL A 201 1.18 -6.78 16.62
CA VAL A 201 0.59 -8.13 16.59
C VAL A 201 1.01 -8.95 15.39
N VAL A 202 1.42 -8.33 14.28
CA VAL A 202 1.86 -9.06 13.08
C VAL A 202 3.24 -9.69 13.31
N PHE A 203 4.14 -8.96 13.97
CA PHE A 203 5.53 -9.37 14.16
C PHE A 203 5.81 -10.03 15.51
N VAL A 204 4.91 -9.90 16.49
CA VAL A 204 5.08 -10.47 17.84
C VAL A 204 4.20 -11.71 18.07
N GLU A 205 2.99 -11.72 17.52
CA GLU A 205 1.97 -12.75 17.82
C GLU A 205 1.51 -13.52 16.56
N GLY A 206 1.46 -12.86 15.41
CA GLY A 206 1.00 -13.41 14.15
C GLY A 206 2.00 -14.34 13.48
N ILE A 207 1.60 -14.95 12.36
CA ILE A 207 2.44 -15.94 11.65
C ILE A 207 3.81 -15.37 11.23
N LEU A 208 3.93 -14.05 11.04
CA LEU A 208 5.19 -13.40 10.68
C LEU A 208 6.15 -13.25 11.85
N ALA A 209 5.73 -13.48 13.09
CA ALA A 209 6.64 -13.58 14.23
C ALA A 209 7.69 -14.69 14.05
N ASN A 210 7.35 -15.76 13.31
CA ASN A 210 8.28 -16.84 12.97
C ASN A 210 9.35 -16.43 11.95
N ALA A 211 9.15 -15.31 11.25
CA ALA A 211 10.11 -14.77 10.29
C ALA A 211 11.08 -13.75 10.92
N VAL A 212 10.89 -13.41 12.20
CA VAL A 212 11.76 -12.49 12.93
C VAL A 212 12.96 -13.25 13.48
N ASP A 213 14.17 -12.72 13.27
CA ASP A 213 15.38 -13.27 13.86
C ASP A 213 15.50 -12.87 15.34
N TRP A 214 14.71 -13.52 16.18
CA TRP A 214 14.68 -13.29 17.62
C TRP A 214 16.02 -13.54 18.29
N SER A 215 16.84 -14.47 17.76
CA SER A 215 18.15 -14.76 18.33
C SER A 215 19.09 -13.55 18.24
N THR A 216 19.11 -12.90 17.07
CA THR A 216 19.90 -11.69 16.84
C THR A 216 19.34 -10.52 17.65
N LEU A 217 18.02 -10.33 17.66
CA LEU A 217 17.38 -9.26 18.43
C LEU A 217 17.65 -9.39 19.92
N THR A 218 17.53 -10.59 20.48
CA THR A 218 17.81 -10.87 21.90
C THR A 218 19.27 -10.58 22.22
N LYS A 219 20.20 -11.05 21.39
CA LYS A 219 21.62 -10.75 21.57
C LYS A 219 21.87 -9.25 21.56
N GLN A 220 21.31 -8.50 20.61
CA GLN A 220 21.50 -7.06 20.49
C GLN A 220 20.91 -6.30 21.70
N TYR A 221 19.71 -6.66 22.14
CA TYR A 221 19.04 -6.01 23.25
C TYR A 221 19.84 -6.12 24.56
N PHE A 222 20.36 -7.31 24.87
CA PHE A 222 21.13 -7.53 26.11
C PHE A 222 22.61 -7.12 25.99
N SER A 223 23.16 -7.02 24.77
CA SER A 223 24.55 -6.57 24.59
C SER A 223 24.71 -5.05 24.66
N ASP A 224 23.64 -4.29 24.43
CA ASP A 224 23.67 -2.83 24.43
C ASP A 224 22.54 -2.25 25.28
N SER A 225 22.88 -1.73 26.45
CA SER A 225 21.90 -1.19 27.38
C SER A 225 21.20 0.06 26.86
N VAL A 226 21.67 0.67 25.75
CA VAL A 226 20.97 1.78 25.08
C VAL A 226 19.52 1.42 24.75
N TYR A 227 19.21 0.16 24.38
CA TYR A 227 17.83 -0.22 24.07
C TYR A 227 16.92 -0.13 25.30
N CYS A 228 17.36 -0.68 26.44
CA CYS A 228 16.58 -0.69 27.67
C CYS A 228 16.62 0.67 28.40
N ASP A 229 17.80 1.25 28.59
CA ASP A 229 18.00 2.43 29.45
C ASP A 229 17.66 3.74 28.75
N GLN A 230 17.73 3.78 27.41
CA GLN A 230 17.65 5.02 26.66
C GLN A 230 16.53 5.05 25.61
N ILE A 231 16.34 3.99 24.82
CA ILE A 231 15.31 3.95 23.77
C ILE A 231 13.95 3.64 24.38
N ARG A 232 13.84 2.58 25.18
CA ARG A 232 12.57 2.15 25.79
C ARG A 232 11.85 3.26 26.55
N PRO A 233 12.50 4.11 27.38
CA PRO A 233 11.81 5.19 28.08
C PRO A 233 11.25 6.27 27.13
N LEU A 234 11.87 6.49 25.97
CA LEU A 234 11.43 7.51 25.01
C LEU A 234 10.19 7.09 24.20
N ILE A 235 9.91 5.79 24.14
CA ILE A 235 8.75 5.24 23.43
C ILE A 235 7.57 4.93 24.36
N GLN A 236 7.65 5.33 25.63
CA GLN A 236 6.60 5.13 26.62
C GLN A 236 5.78 6.41 26.88
N PRO A 237 4.44 6.32 27.01
CA PRO A 237 3.61 5.14 26.70
C PRO A 237 3.61 4.83 25.19
N SER A 238 3.72 3.55 24.83
CA SER A 238 3.73 3.13 23.42
C SER A 238 2.37 3.25 22.73
N VAL A 239 1.28 3.09 23.50
CA VAL A 239 -0.11 3.26 23.05
C VAL A 239 -0.82 4.25 23.97
N PRO A 240 -1.62 5.19 23.45
CA PRO A 240 -2.40 6.11 24.28
C PRO A 240 -3.41 5.35 25.13
N ASP A 241 -3.62 5.78 26.38
CA ASP A 241 -4.43 5.04 27.35
C ASP A 241 -5.84 4.68 26.87
N ARG A 242 -6.49 5.60 26.13
CA ARG A 242 -7.83 5.39 25.56
C ARG A 242 -7.92 4.26 24.52
N TYR A 243 -6.79 3.78 24.01
CA TYR A 243 -6.72 2.72 23.01
C TYR A 243 -6.05 1.45 23.55
N LYS A 244 -5.71 1.42 24.85
CA LYS A 244 -5.24 0.20 25.50
C LYS A 244 -6.42 -0.76 25.66
N CYS A 245 -6.34 -1.93 25.02
CA CYS A 245 -7.29 -3.00 25.27
C CYS A 245 -6.99 -3.65 26.62
N THR A 246 -7.96 -3.60 27.54
CA THR A 246 -7.89 -4.27 28.86
C THR A 246 -8.55 -5.66 28.85
N SER A 247 -9.27 -6.02 27.78
CA SER A 247 -10.01 -7.26 27.67
C SER A 247 -9.26 -8.30 26.83
N THR A 248 -9.02 -9.47 27.43
CA THR A 248 -8.50 -10.70 26.79
C THR A 248 -9.54 -11.45 25.95
N GLU A 249 -10.78 -10.99 25.88
CA GLU A 249 -11.84 -11.64 25.11
C GLU A 249 -12.05 -10.95 23.76
N ALA A 250 -12.08 -11.74 22.69
CA ALA A 250 -12.34 -11.29 21.34
C ALA A 250 -13.79 -10.80 21.22
N SER A 251 -14.00 -9.49 21.27
CA SER A 251 -15.27 -8.90 20.85
C SER A 251 -15.42 -9.11 19.34
N ALA A 252 -16.38 -9.95 18.94
CA ALA A 252 -16.71 -10.12 17.54
C ALA A 252 -17.12 -8.77 16.94
N PRO A 253 -16.62 -8.39 15.76
CA PRO A 253 -17.05 -7.17 15.09
C PRO A 253 -18.57 -7.20 14.89
N SER A 254 -19.27 -6.16 15.36
CA SER A 254 -20.70 -6.01 15.17
C SER A 254 -20.99 -5.84 13.66
N VAL A 255 -21.52 -6.90 13.05
CA VAL A 255 -21.98 -6.88 11.67
C VAL A 255 -23.25 -6.05 11.61
N ALA A 256 -23.21 -4.90 10.93
CA ALA A 256 -24.44 -4.19 10.59
C ALA A 256 -25.20 -5.02 9.54
N SER A 257 -26.20 -5.78 9.98
CA SER A 257 -27.15 -6.42 9.07
C SER A 257 -28.18 -5.38 8.63
N SER A 258 -28.21 -5.08 7.32
CA SER A 258 -29.24 -4.26 6.72
C SER A 258 -30.55 -5.05 6.68
N THR A 259 -31.33 -5.00 7.76
CA THR A 259 -32.75 -5.41 7.74
C THR A 259 -33.62 -4.16 7.63
N ASN A 260 -34.42 -4.13 6.56
CA ASN A 260 -35.45 -3.12 6.32
C ASN A 260 -36.36 -2.99 7.53
N SER A 261 -36.26 -1.86 8.24
CA SER A 261 -37.30 -1.41 9.16
C SER A 261 -37.52 0.08 8.94
N ARG A 262 -38.77 0.40 8.62
CA ARG A 262 -39.33 1.73 8.43
C ARG A 262 -38.99 2.60 9.65
N SER A 263 -38.19 3.65 9.47
CA SER A 263 -37.96 4.64 10.52
C SER A 263 -39.16 5.60 10.62
N PRO A 264 -39.60 5.99 11.83
CA PRO A 264 -40.49 7.12 12.02
C PRO A 264 -39.72 8.43 11.92
N VAL A 265 -40.38 9.44 11.34
CA VAL A 265 -39.89 10.81 11.10
C VAL A 265 -39.60 11.53 12.43
N PRO A 266 -38.45 12.20 12.59
CA PRO A 266 -38.26 13.24 13.61
C PRO A 266 -38.39 14.67 13.02
N PRO A 267 -38.71 15.66 13.87
CA PRO A 267 -39.22 16.95 13.45
C PRO A 267 -38.14 17.94 12.98
N SER A 268 -38.58 18.84 12.11
CA SER A 268 -37.88 19.99 11.54
C SER A 268 -37.34 20.95 12.60
N ILE A 269 -36.04 21.30 12.54
CA ILE A 269 -35.50 22.53 13.13
C ILE A 269 -34.51 23.18 12.14
N THR A 270 -35.02 24.24 11.53
CA THR A 270 -34.45 25.53 11.11
C THR A 270 -32.97 25.72 10.72
N GLU A 271 -32.85 26.48 9.63
CA GLU A 271 -31.71 26.97 8.87
C GLU A 271 -30.55 27.59 9.69
N GLY A 272 -29.34 27.13 9.38
CA GLY A 272 -28.07 27.78 9.74
C GLY A 272 -27.11 27.75 8.55
N ARG A 273 -27.16 28.80 7.74
CA ARG A 273 -26.38 28.98 6.50
C ARG A 273 -24.90 29.22 6.83
N ILE A 274 -24.04 28.23 6.59
CA ILE A 274 -22.57 28.41 6.67
C ILE A 274 -22.10 29.05 5.35
N ARG A 275 -21.63 30.30 5.43
CA ARG A 275 -21.00 31.05 4.34
C ARG A 275 -19.58 30.55 4.10
N VAL A 276 -19.28 30.19 2.86
CA VAL A 276 -17.93 30.08 2.31
C VAL A 276 -17.46 31.49 1.90
N PRO A 277 -16.27 31.98 2.28
CA PRO A 277 -15.77 33.24 1.78
C PRO A 277 -15.19 33.08 0.37
N ASP A 278 -15.68 33.93 -0.52
CA ASP A 278 -15.25 34.06 -1.92
C ASP A 278 -13.95 34.85 -2.04
N ARG A 279 -13.25 34.63 -3.15
CA ARG A 279 -11.97 35.23 -3.54
C ARG A 279 -12.09 36.75 -3.67
N SER A 280 -11.18 37.49 -3.03
CA SER A 280 -10.89 38.88 -3.37
C SER A 280 -9.50 39.02 -3.98
N THR A 281 -9.50 39.57 -5.19
CA THR A 281 -8.38 40.14 -5.91
C THR A 281 -7.86 41.39 -5.20
N HIS A 282 -6.56 41.46 -4.93
CA HIS A 282 -5.87 42.74 -4.70
C HIS A 282 -4.50 42.73 -5.37
N ASP A 283 -4.40 43.55 -6.41
CA ASP A 283 -3.17 44.09 -6.98
C ASP A 283 -2.40 44.90 -5.93
N VAL A 284 -1.09 44.67 -5.76
CA VAL A 284 -0.12 45.71 -5.37
C VAL A 284 1.27 45.41 -5.96
N HIS A 285 1.62 46.22 -6.95
CA HIS A 285 2.88 46.95 -7.16
C HIS A 285 4.24 46.34 -6.77
N VAL A 286 5.06 46.16 -7.81
CA VAL A 286 6.53 46.05 -7.81
C VAL A 286 7.16 47.45 -7.71
N PRO A 287 8.31 47.58 -7.03
CA PRO A 287 9.33 48.51 -7.49
C PRO A 287 10.64 47.80 -7.82
N ALA A 288 11.19 48.17 -8.97
CA ALA A 288 12.52 47.84 -9.44
C ALA A 288 13.58 48.79 -8.84
N SER A 289 14.80 48.28 -8.66
CA SER A 289 16.09 48.97 -8.84
C SER A 289 17.19 48.10 -8.21
N ASP A 290 18.47 48.18 -8.56
CA ASP A 290 19.20 48.40 -9.80
C ASP A 290 20.68 48.17 -9.40
N VAL A 291 21.50 47.69 -10.35
CA VAL A 291 22.98 47.80 -10.41
C VAL A 291 23.89 47.24 -9.27
N GLY A 292 24.93 46.46 -9.65
CA GLY A 292 26.18 46.46 -8.87
C GLY A 292 27.13 45.26 -8.97
N SER A 293 27.82 45.13 -10.10
CA SER A 293 29.27 44.85 -10.22
C SER A 293 29.94 43.63 -9.56
N SER A 294 30.53 42.80 -10.42
CA SER A 294 31.68 41.90 -10.15
C SER A 294 32.92 42.68 -9.66
N PRO A 295 33.93 41.98 -9.09
CA PRO A 295 35.08 41.66 -9.93
C PRO A 295 35.66 40.24 -9.73
N SER A 296 36.42 39.86 -10.76
CA SER A 296 37.25 38.69 -10.96
C SER A 296 38.45 38.58 -10.00
N SER A 297 38.94 37.36 -9.79
CA SER A 297 40.37 37.07 -9.81
C SER A 297 40.65 35.60 -10.15
N ASP A 298 41.47 35.44 -11.17
CA ASP A 298 42.13 34.21 -11.62
C ASP A 298 43.02 33.60 -10.53
N VAL A 299 43.20 32.28 -10.54
CA VAL A 299 44.53 31.63 -10.62
C VAL A 299 44.33 30.17 -11.10
N SER A 300 44.89 29.88 -12.28
CA SER A 300 45.18 28.54 -12.78
C SER A 300 46.47 28.00 -12.13
N THR A 301 46.54 26.68 -11.87
CA THR A 301 47.66 25.83 -12.35
C THR A 301 47.41 24.34 -12.08
N THR A 302 47.34 23.56 -13.16
CA THR A 302 47.75 22.15 -13.21
C THR A 302 49.28 22.05 -13.14
N PRO A 303 49.85 20.87 -12.83
CA PRO A 303 50.33 20.03 -13.92
C PRO A 303 50.19 18.50 -13.69
N SER A 304 50.23 17.77 -14.80
CA SER A 304 50.55 16.35 -14.96
C SER A 304 51.58 16.26 -16.12
N PRO A 305 52.15 15.11 -16.53
CA PRO A 305 52.31 13.76 -15.96
C PRO A 305 53.78 13.25 -16.02
N THR A 306 54.08 12.05 -15.49
CA THR A 306 55.21 11.22 -15.97
C THR A 306 54.93 9.72 -15.81
N ASP A 307 55.35 8.99 -16.85
CA ASP A 307 55.28 7.56 -17.12
C ASP A 307 55.92 6.62 -16.10
N GLY A 308 55.51 5.35 -16.14
CA GLY A 308 56.11 4.25 -15.37
C GLY A 308 55.53 2.89 -15.75
N ASP A 309 55.90 2.42 -16.93
CA ASP A 309 55.64 1.12 -17.56
C ASP A 309 56.10 -0.09 -16.70
N ARG A 310 55.30 -1.17 -16.63
CA ARG A 310 55.77 -2.57 -16.58
C ARG A 310 54.64 -3.61 -16.61
N SER A 311 54.66 -4.38 -17.69
CA SER A 311 53.98 -5.63 -17.98
C SER A 311 54.42 -6.81 -17.10
N CYS A 312 53.52 -7.78 -16.84
CA CYS A 312 53.58 -9.19 -17.31
C CYS A 312 52.86 -10.22 -16.42
N GLN A 313 52.00 -10.99 -17.10
CA GLN A 313 51.77 -12.45 -17.03
C GLN A 313 50.74 -13.09 -16.07
N LEU A 314 49.81 -13.80 -16.75
CA LEU A 314 48.97 -14.92 -16.32
C LEU A 314 49.80 -16.14 -15.86
N PRO A 315 49.16 -17.12 -15.21
CA PRO A 315 48.96 -18.38 -15.93
C PRO A 315 47.58 -19.04 -15.78
N THR A 316 47.32 -19.88 -16.78
CA THR A 316 46.21 -20.78 -17.10
C THR A 316 46.29 -22.15 -16.42
N SER A 317 45.15 -22.80 -16.14
CA SER A 317 44.96 -24.28 -16.22
C SER A 317 43.46 -24.61 -15.99
N SER A 318 42.64 -24.96 -17.01
CA SER A 318 42.37 -26.30 -17.59
C SER A 318 41.62 -27.30 -16.69
N SER A 319 40.40 -27.65 -17.12
CA SER A 319 39.42 -28.64 -16.59
C SER A 319 39.89 -30.12 -16.67
N PRO A 320 39.10 -31.12 -16.21
CA PRO A 320 38.01 -31.67 -17.04
C PRO A 320 36.75 -32.20 -16.30
N MET A 321 35.72 -32.41 -17.12
CA MET A 321 34.43 -33.06 -16.82
C MET A 321 34.52 -34.59 -16.72
N LEU A 322 33.54 -35.20 -16.08
CA LEU A 322 33.18 -36.62 -16.22
C LEU A 322 31.65 -36.76 -16.28
N GLU A 323 31.19 -37.60 -17.21
CA GLU A 323 29.82 -37.82 -17.69
C GLU A 323 29.20 -39.13 -17.16
N ALA A 324 27.90 -39.08 -16.83
CA ALA A 324 26.82 -40.10 -16.97
C ALA A 324 26.91 -41.48 -16.23
N PRO A 325 25.80 -42.23 -15.97
CA PRO A 325 24.66 -42.44 -16.88
C PRO A 325 23.23 -42.43 -16.28
N SER A 326 22.30 -42.42 -17.23
CA SER A 326 20.83 -42.44 -17.20
C SER A 326 20.16 -43.71 -16.66
N ALA A 327 18.97 -43.57 -16.07
CA ALA A 327 17.92 -44.59 -16.07
C ALA A 327 16.53 -43.95 -16.24
N SER A 328 15.79 -44.44 -17.23
CA SER A 328 14.47 -44.02 -17.71
C SER A 328 13.32 -44.85 -17.10
N GLN A 329 12.12 -44.25 -16.93
CA GLN A 329 10.72 -44.77 -17.15
C GLN A 329 9.70 -44.01 -16.23
N PRO A 330 8.36 -43.99 -16.50
CA PRO A 330 7.58 -43.47 -17.63
C PRO A 330 6.52 -42.40 -17.17
N PRO A 331 5.64 -41.82 -18.03
CA PRO A 331 5.00 -40.52 -17.76
C PRO A 331 3.69 -40.64 -16.97
N SER A 332 3.52 -39.81 -15.93
CA SER A 332 2.22 -39.56 -15.30
C SER A 332 1.57 -38.31 -15.90
N THR A 333 0.37 -38.52 -16.44
CA THR A 333 -0.58 -37.50 -16.87
C THR A 333 -1.08 -36.71 -15.66
N GLN A 334 -0.32 -35.69 -15.24
CA GLN A 334 -0.82 -34.61 -14.37
C GLN A 334 -1.06 -33.34 -15.19
N SER A 335 -2.26 -32.81 -15.00
CA SER A 335 -2.97 -31.86 -15.85
C SER A 335 -2.34 -30.48 -15.95
N ASP A 336 -2.52 -29.84 -17.11
CA ASP A 336 -2.08 -28.50 -17.52
C ASP A 336 -2.48 -27.34 -16.57
N LEU A 337 -3.36 -27.59 -15.59
CA LEU A 337 -3.72 -26.65 -14.53
C LEU A 337 -2.58 -26.42 -13.52
N SER A 338 -1.76 -27.45 -13.26
CA SER A 338 -0.61 -27.38 -12.33
C SER A 338 0.50 -26.47 -12.87
N LYS A 339 0.77 -26.53 -14.18
CA LYS A 339 1.70 -25.61 -14.87
C LYS A 339 1.15 -24.17 -14.85
N THR A 340 -0.16 -24.00 -15.05
CA THR A 340 -0.81 -22.68 -15.06
C THR A 340 -0.78 -21.99 -13.69
N LEU A 341 -0.93 -22.75 -12.59
CA LEU A 341 -0.87 -22.21 -11.22
C LEU A 341 0.57 -21.96 -10.73
N PHE A 342 1.56 -22.75 -11.18
CA PHE A 342 2.98 -22.51 -10.91
C PHE A 342 3.51 -21.23 -11.60
N PHE A 343 2.98 -20.90 -12.78
CA PHE A 343 3.32 -19.66 -13.50
C PHE A 343 2.94 -18.39 -12.71
N LEU A 344 1.91 -18.45 -11.86
CA LEU A 344 1.43 -17.31 -11.08
C LEU A 344 2.21 -17.05 -9.78
N SER A 345 3.00 -18.03 -9.29
CA SER A 345 3.60 -17.95 -7.96
C SER A 345 5.12 -17.72 -7.92
N LEU A 346 5.91 -17.94 -8.98
CA LEU A 346 7.37 -17.87 -8.86
C LEU A 346 8.21 -17.46 -10.09
N THR A 347 7.64 -16.93 -11.18
CA THR A 347 8.50 -16.40 -12.26
C THR A 347 8.70 -14.89 -12.14
N PRO A 348 9.94 -14.37 -12.10
CA PRO A 348 10.18 -12.99 -12.47
C PRO A 348 9.82 -12.88 -13.95
N LEU A 349 8.70 -12.21 -14.26
CA LEU A 349 8.34 -11.89 -15.64
C LEU A 349 9.44 -10.97 -16.19
N LYS A 350 10.48 -11.56 -16.77
CA LYS A 350 11.39 -10.88 -17.69
C LYS A 350 10.51 -10.35 -18.82
N GLN A 351 10.34 -9.04 -18.82
CA GLN A 351 10.06 -8.16 -19.94
C GLN A 351 9.65 -8.88 -21.24
N PHE A 352 8.43 -9.40 -21.27
CA PHE A 352 7.77 -9.72 -22.52
C PHE A 352 7.03 -8.46 -22.96
N GLN A 353 7.51 -7.83 -24.03
CA GLN A 353 6.68 -6.96 -24.85
C GLN A 353 5.55 -7.83 -25.43
N LEU A 354 4.35 -7.71 -24.88
CA LEU A 354 3.17 -8.40 -25.37
C LEU A 354 2.07 -7.38 -25.64
N SER A 355 1.74 -7.26 -26.92
CA SER A 355 0.72 -6.40 -27.51
C SER A 355 -0.70 -6.87 -27.20
N ASP A 356 -1.60 -5.92 -26.93
CA ASP A 356 -3.07 -5.79 -27.18
C ASP A 356 -4.04 -7.00 -27.30
N ALA A 357 -3.64 -8.25 -27.03
CA ALA A 357 -4.47 -9.43 -27.30
C ALA A 357 -5.20 -10.05 -26.08
N TRP A 358 -5.18 -9.41 -24.90
CA TRP A 358 -5.66 -10.04 -23.65
C TRP A 358 -6.73 -9.25 -22.88
N SER A 359 -7.47 -8.36 -23.56
CA SER A 359 -8.58 -7.61 -22.94
C SER A 359 -9.89 -8.41 -22.78
N SER A 360 -9.92 -9.69 -23.13
CA SER A 360 -11.15 -10.48 -23.26
C SER A 360 -11.23 -11.73 -22.37
N TRP A 361 -10.31 -11.92 -21.42
CA TRP A 361 -10.43 -13.04 -20.48
C TRP A 361 -11.43 -12.73 -19.35
N ASN A 362 -12.68 -13.11 -19.58
CA ASN A 362 -13.68 -13.33 -18.54
C ASN A 362 -13.75 -14.83 -18.25
N LEU A 363 -13.43 -15.25 -17.03
CA LEU A 363 -13.77 -16.61 -16.58
C LEU A 363 -15.30 -16.70 -16.39
N PRO A 364 -15.98 -17.74 -16.88
CA PRO A 364 -17.43 -17.88 -16.73
C PRO A 364 -17.87 -18.03 -15.27
N ASP A 365 -18.98 -17.38 -14.90
CA ASP A 365 -19.61 -17.45 -13.56
C ASP A 365 -20.02 -18.87 -13.12
N THR A 366 -20.01 -19.85 -14.02
CA THR A 366 -20.37 -21.25 -13.75
C THR A 366 -19.35 -21.99 -12.87
N LEU A 367 -18.16 -21.43 -12.65
CA LEU A 367 -17.17 -21.97 -11.70
C LEU A 367 -17.46 -21.58 -10.23
N ARG A 368 -18.56 -20.86 -9.96
CA ARG A 368 -18.99 -20.36 -8.63
C ARG A 368 -19.63 -21.42 -7.70
N ARG A 369 -19.45 -22.72 -7.92
CA ARG A 369 -19.97 -23.76 -6.99
C ARG A 369 -19.05 -23.89 -5.76
N PRO A 370 -19.60 -24.23 -4.58
CA PRO A 370 -18.82 -24.26 -3.34
C PRO A 370 -17.81 -25.40 -3.44
N PHE A 371 -16.57 -25.06 -3.78
CA PHE A 371 -15.49 -26.02 -3.80
C PHE A 371 -15.07 -26.30 -2.36
N ASP A 372 -15.21 -27.56 -1.98
CA ASP A 372 -14.99 -28.09 -0.65
C ASP A 372 -13.56 -27.80 -0.17
N ALA A 373 -13.43 -27.44 1.11
CA ALA A 373 -12.19 -26.97 1.74
C ALA A 373 -11.01 -27.96 1.63
N SER A 374 -11.27 -29.24 1.35
CA SER A 374 -10.26 -30.30 1.29
C SER A 374 -9.32 -30.21 0.09
N LEU A 375 -9.81 -29.81 -1.09
CA LEU A 375 -8.97 -29.65 -2.28
C LEU A 375 -8.07 -28.40 -2.18
N TRP A 376 -8.49 -27.41 -1.39
CA TRP A 376 -7.72 -26.19 -1.15
C TRP A 376 -6.51 -26.43 -0.26
N HIS A 377 -6.59 -27.29 0.76
CA HIS A 377 -5.42 -27.62 1.60
C HIS A 377 -4.26 -28.23 0.78
N THR A 378 -4.57 -28.98 -0.28
CA THR A 378 -3.55 -29.57 -1.16
C THR A 378 -2.99 -28.55 -2.17
N GLY A 379 -3.82 -27.65 -2.71
CA GLY A 379 -3.37 -26.57 -3.60
C GLY A 379 -2.58 -25.47 -2.90
N VAL A 380 -2.88 -25.20 -1.63
CA VAL A 380 -2.17 -24.25 -0.75
C VAL A 380 -0.77 -24.74 -0.38
N SER A 381 -0.51 -26.06 -0.42
CA SER A 381 0.84 -26.60 -0.25
C SER A 381 1.82 -26.17 -1.36
N MET A 382 1.35 -25.76 -2.55
CA MET A 382 2.22 -25.24 -3.63
C MET A 382 2.40 -23.72 -3.60
N LEU A 383 1.47 -22.98 -2.97
CA LEU A 383 1.63 -21.56 -2.64
C LEU A 383 2.54 -21.33 -1.43
N ARG A 384 2.98 -22.43 -0.81
CA ARG A 384 4.14 -22.55 0.07
C ARG A 384 5.49 -22.34 -0.66
N SER A 385 5.45 -21.54 -1.73
CA SER A 385 6.61 -21.01 -2.43
C SER A 385 7.07 -19.65 -1.90
N TRP A 386 6.60 -19.24 -0.71
CA TRP A 386 7.51 -18.66 0.26
C TRP A 386 8.32 -19.82 0.84
N PRO A 387 9.66 -19.79 0.77
CA PRO A 387 10.44 -20.98 1.04
C PRO A 387 10.16 -21.48 2.47
N ASP A 388 9.56 -22.67 2.58
CA ASP A 388 9.73 -23.55 3.75
C ASP A 388 11.22 -23.86 4.02
N ASN A 389 12.11 -23.45 3.11
CA ASN A 389 13.56 -23.44 3.24
C ASN A 389 14.14 -22.08 3.62
N LEU A 390 13.41 -21.21 4.35
CA LEU A 390 14.09 -20.46 5.41
C LEU A 390 14.16 -21.41 6.59
N GLY A 391 15.24 -22.19 6.65
CA GLY A 391 15.62 -22.98 7.83
C GLY A 391 15.99 -22.06 9.00
N ILE A 392 15.06 -21.21 9.41
CA ILE A 392 15.12 -20.42 10.63
C ILE A 392 14.07 -21.06 11.53
N VAL A 393 14.47 -22.12 12.22
CA VAL A 393 13.85 -22.42 13.52
C VAL A 393 14.19 -21.22 14.39
N SER A 394 13.35 -20.18 14.39
CA SER A 394 13.58 -19.06 15.31
C SER A 394 13.43 -19.64 16.71
N SER A 395 14.44 -19.48 17.54
CA SER A 395 14.29 -19.71 18.98
C SER A 395 13.07 -18.93 19.47
N PRO A 396 12.28 -19.47 20.42
CA PRO A 396 11.20 -18.70 21.00
C PRO A 396 11.73 -17.36 21.50
N PRO A 397 11.01 -16.25 21.28
CA PRO A 397 11.48 -14.93 21.66
C PRO A 397 11.67 -14.86 23.17
N ASP A 398 12.74 -14.17 23.60
CA ASP A 398 12.88 -13.81 25.01
C ASP A 398 11.70 -12.89 25.40
N PRO A 399 10.99 -13.13 26.52
CA PRO A 399 9.79 -12.36 26.86
C PRO A 399 10.01 -10.85 26.98
N GLU A 400 11.16 -10.43 27.51
CA GLU A 400 11.51 -9.02 27.68
C GLU A 400 11.78 -8.36 26.32
N VAL A 401 12.48 -9.07 25.43
CA VAL A 401 12.79 -8.60 24.07
C VAL A 401 11.53 -8.55 23.21
N SER A 402 10.66 -9.56 23.34
CA SER A 402 9.34 -9.61 22.69
C SER A 402 8.48 -8.41 23.11
N GLN A 403 8.45 -8.12 24.41
CA GLN A 403 7.72 -6.99 24.96
C GLN A 403 8.29 -5.65 24.49
N PHE A 404 9.62 -5.49 24.50
CA PHE A 404 10.27 -4.31 23.94
C PHE A 404 9.94 -4.12 22.45
N MET A 405 9.96 -5.18 21.65
CA MET A 405 9.58 -5.14 20.24
C MET A 405 8.12 -4.75 20.04
N ARG A 406 7.21 -5.26 20.88
CA ARG A 406 5.78 -4.88 20.87
C ARG A 406 5.63 -3.39 21.14
N GLU A 407 6.29 -2.87 22.17
CA GLU A 407 6.27 -1.45 22.54
C GLU A 407 6.85 -0.55 21.45
N LEU A 408 7.98 -0.96 20.88
CA LEU A 408 8.65 -0.23 19.81
C LEU A 408 7.78 -0.16 18.55
N LEU A 409 7.18 -1.29 18.15
CA LEU A 409 6.26 -1.34 17.02
C LEU A 409 5.00 -0.53 17.31
N ASP A 410 4.37 -0.67 18.48
CA ASP A 410 3.18 0.10 18.84
C ASP A 410 3.43 1.61 18.82
N TYR A 411 4.57 2.07 19.34
CA TYR A 411 4.92 3.50 19.31
C TYR A 411 4.89 4.07 17.89
N PHE A 412 5.55 3.38 16.95
CA PHE A 412 5.65 3.84 15.56
C PHE A 412 4.42 3.50 14.70
N THR A 413 3.62 2.50 15.08
CA THR A 413 2.64 1.89 14.16
C THR A 413 1.21 1.87 14.66
N HIS A 414 0.95 2.07 15.95
CA HIS A 414 -0.42 2.12 16.42
C HIS A 414 -1.13 3.36 15.86
N LEU A 415 -2.20 3.19 15.07
CA LEU A 415 -2.88 4.30 14.39
C LEU A 415 -3.39 5.38 15.36
N GLY A 416 -3.66 5.01 16.62
CA GLY A 416 -4.00 5.96 17.69
C GLY A 416 -2.89 6.96 18.04
N ASN A 417 -1.64 6.71 17.66
CA ASN A 417 -0.53 7.65 17.78
C ASN A 417 -0.50 8.70 16.67
N PHE A 418 -1.33 8.55 15.64
CA PHE A 418 -1.43 9.48 14.51
C PHE A 418 -2.61 10.45 14.68
N SER A 419 -2.64 11.49 13.86
CA SER A 419 -3.79 12.41 13.79
C SER A 419 -5.07 11.67 13.37
N PRO A 420 -6.24 12.03 13.92
CA PRO A 420 -7.50 11.45 13.47
C PRO A 420 -7.79 11.85 12.01
N LEU A 421 -8.54 11.01 11.31
CA LEU A 421 -8.99 11.31 9.95
C LEU A 421 -9.99 12.48 9.95
N VAL A 422 -9.94 13.31 8.91
CA VAL A 422 -10.87 14.43 8.72
C VAL A 422 -12.31 13.96 8.60
N GLU A 423 -12.55 12.84 7.91
CA GLU A 423 -13.86 12.24 7.75
C GLU A 423 -13.77 10.71 7.89
N PRO A 424 -13.93 10.17 9.12
CA PRO A 424 -13.84 8.72 9.38
C PRO A 424 -14.92 7.88 8.70
N ARG A 425 -16.05 8.47 8.29
CA ARG A 425 -17.12 7.75 7.54
C ARG A 425 -16.69 7.33 6.13
N LEU A 426 -15.59 7.89 5.63
CA LEU A 426 -14.95 7.50 4.38
C LEU A 426 -13.96 6.35 4.54
N VAL A 427 -13.94 5.67 5.69
CA VAL A 427 -13.19 4.43 5.87
C VAL A 427 -14.08 3.24 5.54
N LEU A 428 -13.61 2.41 4.61
CA LEU A 428 -14.23 1.14 4.26
C LEU A 428 -13.16 0.06 4.27
N ALA A 429 -13.01 -0.60 5.40
CA ALA A 429 -12.03 -1.68 5.56
C ALA A 429 -12.59 -3.00 5.05
N VAL A 430 -11.71 -3.84 4.48
CA VAL A 430 -12.05 -5.21 4.10
C VAL A 430 -11.16 -6.15 4.88
N ALA A 431 -11.73 -7.04 5.68
CA ALA A 431 -10.97 -7.95 6.56
C ALA A 431 -11.37 -9.41 6.34
N ALA A 432 -10.41 -10.32 6.48
CA ALA A 432 -10.67 -11.76 6.49
C ALA A 432 -11.25 -12.19 7.84
N GLU A 433 -12.26 -13.06 7.83
CA GLU A 433 -12.89 -13.59 9.05
C GLU A 433 -11.88 -14.34 9.93
N HIS A 434 -11.01 -15.17 9.33
CA HIS A 434 -10.03 -15.99 10.04
C HIS A 434 -8.60 -15.59 9.67
N ASP A 435 -8.20 -14.38 10.03
CA ASP A 435 -6.88 -13.82 9.70
C ASP A 435 -5.80 -14.23 10.73
N ALA A 436 -4.89 -15.11 10.32
CA ALA A 436 -3.75 -15.55 11.14
C ALA A 436 -2.50 -14.66 11.00
N TYR A 437 -2.46 -13.78 9.99
CA TYR A 437 -1.36 -12.83 9.81
C TYR A 437 -1.56 -11.59 10.66
N ILE A 438 -2.81 -11.18 10.84
CA ILE A 438 -3.18 -10.00 11.61
C ILE A 438 -4.19 -10.42 12.68
N PRO A 439 -3.70 -10.99 13.79
CA PRO A 439 -4.54 -11.31 14.92
C PRO A 439 -5.26 -10.05 15.41
N ARG A 440 -6.55 -10.18 15.70
CA ARG A 440 -7.40 -9.08 16.18
C ARG A 440 -7.67 -9.12 17.68
N HIS A 441 -7.10 -10.09 18.39
CA HIS A 441 -7.20 -10.13 19.85
C HIS A 441 -6.23 -9.12 20.46
N GLY A 442 -6.62 -8.47 21.56
CA GLY A 442 -5.75 -7.53 22.27
C GLY A 442 -5.44 -6.21 21.53
N VAL A 443 -6.13 -5.93 20.42
CA VAL A 443 -6.00 -4.69 19.64
C VAL A 443 -7.34 -4.03 19.44
N ILE A 444 -7.37 -2.69 19.50
CA ILE A 444 -8.61 -1.93 19.38
C ILE A 444 -9.26 -2.16 18.00
N PRO A 445 -10.59 -2.33 17.96
CA PRO A 445 -11.32 -2.38 16.70
C PRO A 445 -11.18 -1.11 15.85
N LEU A 446 -11.10 -1.27 14.53
CA LEU A 446 -10.90 -0.14 13.62
C LEU A 446 -12.06 0.87 13.66
N ASN A 447 -13.29 0.41 13.89
CA ASN A 447 -14.48 1.26 14.00
C ASN A 447 -14.56 2.03 15.33
N GLU A 448 -13.87 1.58 16.38
CA GLU A 448 -13.69 2.35 17.62
C GLU A 448 -12.65 3.45 17.42
N LEU A 449 -11.58 3.15 16.69
CA LEU A 449 -10.57 4.14 16.32
C LEU A 449 -11.14 5.20 15.35
N TYR A 450 -11.92 4.76 14.36
CA TYR A 450 -12.54 5.58 13.32
C TYR A 450 -14.07 5.44 13.38
N PRO A 451 -14.75 6.30 14.17
CA PRO A 451 -16.19 6.23 14.34
C PRO A 451 -16.95 6.37 13.01
N GLY A 452 -17.83 5.41 12.71
CA GLY A 452 -18.58 5.37 11.45
C GLY A 452 -17.84 4.70 10.29
N ALA A 453 -16.64 4.18 10.51
CA ALA A 453 -15.96 3.31 9.54
C ALA A 453 -16.77 2.02 9.29
N GLU A 454 -16.85 1.61 8.02
CA GLU A 454 -17.43 0.34 7.62
C GLU A 454 -16.36 -0.76 7.61
N ILE A 455 -16.69 -1.95 8.13
CA ILE A 455 -15.82 -3.12 8.08
C ILE A 455 -16.55 -4.24 7.33
N ARG A 456 -16.07 -4.56 6.13
CA ARG A 456 -16.55 -5.69 5.33
C ARG A 456 -15.76 -6.94 5.66
N LEU A 457 -16.40 -7.86 6.37
CA LEU A 457 -15.82 -9.16 6.66
C LEU A 457 -16.03 -10.11 5.48
N LEU A 458 -14.95 -10.77 5.09
CA LEU A 458 -14.95 -11.79 4.06
C LEU A 458 -15.15 -13.15 4.73
N PRO A 459 -16.35 -13.75 4.63
CA PRO A 459 -16.65 -14.98 5.35
C PRO A 459 -15.81 -16.14 4.82
N GLN A 460 -15.54 -17.10 5.72
CA GLN A 460 -14.83 -18.34 5.43
C GLN A 460 -13.49 -18.13 4.72
N SER A 461 -12.80 -17.03 5.04
CA SER A 461 -11.54 -16.69 4.41
C SER A 461 -10.48 -16.32 5.44
N GLY A 462 -9.27 -16.84 5.23
CA GLY A 462 -8.05 -16.35 5.86
C GLY A 462 -7.31 -15.37 4.96
N HIS A 463 -6.26 -14.73 5.47
CA HIS A 463 -5.53 -13.64 4.80
C HIS A 463 -5.15 -13.95 3.35
N VAL A 464 -4.41 -15.04 3.12
CA VAL A 464 -3.95 -15.45 1.78
C VAL A 464 -5.12 -15.87 0.90
N GLY A 465 -6.11 -16.57 1.48
CA GLY A 465 -7.32 -16.97 0.77
C GLY A 465 -8.10 -15.77 0.26
N ALA A 466 -8.32 -14.76 1.10
CA ALA A 466 -8.99 -13.51 0.75
C ALA A 466 -8.24 -12.74 -0.35
N TYR A 467 -6.91 -12.69 -0.28
CA TYR A 467 -6.06 -12.08 -1.30
C TYR A 467 -6.20 -12.77 -2.67
N LEU A 468 -5.99 -14.08 -2.73
CA LEU A 468 -6.08 -14.86 -3.98
C LEU A 468 -7.49 -14.86 -4.55
N ARG A 469 -8.49 -15.00 -3.68
CA ARG A 469 -9.90 -14.96 -4.06
C ARG A 469 -10.22 -13.64 -4.75
N ASN A 470 -9.75 -12.51 -4.23
CA ASN A 470 -9.96 -11.19 -4.85
C ASN A 470 -9.11 -10.93 -6.09
N ALA A 471 -7.93 -11.55 -6.20
CA ALA A 471 -7.11 -11.43 -7.40
C ALA A 471 -7.75 -12.16 -8.61
N ILE A 472 -8.41 -13.29 -8.37
CA ILE A 472 -8.85 -14.19 -9.44
C ILE A 472 -10.37 -14.13 -9.64
N TRP A 473 -11.15 -14.17 -8.56
CA TRP A 473 -12.58 -14.54 -8.60
C TRP A 473 -13.51 -13.43 -8.11
N THR A 474 -13.30 -12.94 -6.88
CA THR A 474 -14.17 -11.95 -6.26
C THR A 474 -13.70 -10.54 -6.59
N ARG A 475 -14.62 -9.59 -6.49
CA ARG A 475 -14.37 -8.17 -6.77
C ARG A 475 -14.51 -7.35 -5.48
N ASP A 476 -14.31 -7.96 -4.32
CA ASP A 476 -14.58 -7.32 -3.02
C ASP A 476 -13.73 -6.05 -2.83
N PHE A 477 -12.43 -6.12 -3.16
CA PHE A 477 -11.53 -4.95 -3.07
C PHE A 477 -11.88 -3.87 -4.09
N ARG A 478 -12.19 -4.27 -5.33
CA ARG A 478 -12.61 -3.35 -6.40
C ARG A 478 -13.93 -2.65 -6.04
N GLN A 479 -14.90 -3.42 -5.55
CA GLN A 479 -16.21 -2.92 -5.14
C GLN A 479 -16.09 -1.98 -3.94
N ALA A 480 -15.24 -2.31 -2.96
CA ALA A 480 -14.96 -1.44 -1.82
C ALA A 480 -14.39 -0.08 -2.26
N ILE A 481 -13.48 -0.06 -3.25
CA ILE A 481 -12.97 1.21 -3.81
C ILE A 481 -14.10 2.02 -4.44
N THR A 482 -14.90 1.40 -5.31
CA THR A 482 -16.04 2.05 -5.97
C THR A 482 -17.05 2.61 -4.97
N ASP A 483 -17.47 1.81 -3.99
CA ASP A 483 -18.45 2.20 -2.98
C ASP A 483 -17.95 3.34 -2.11
N CYS A 484 -16.67 3.31 -1.73
CA CYS A 484 -16.06 4.35 -0.90
C CYS A 484 -15.90 5.67 -1.66
N LEU A 485 -15.52 5.63 -2.95
CA LEU A 485 -15.46 6.82 -3.81
C LEU A 485 -16.85 7.40 -4.09
N ASN A 486 -17.85 6.55 -4.32
CA ASN A 486 -19.24 6.96 -4.46
C ASN A 486 -19.75 7.65 -3.18
N ARG A 487 -19.46 7.08 -2.01
CA ARG A 487 -19.75 7.68 -0.71
C ARG A 487 -19.07 9.04 -0.53
N GLN A 488 -17.84 9.22 -1.02
CA GLN A 488 -17.16 10.52 -0.98
C GLN A 488 -17.89 11.57 -1.82
N VAL A 489 -18.35 11.21 -3.03
CA VAL A 489 -19.14 12.12 -3.86
C VAL A 489 -20.46 12.48 -3.18
N GLU A 490 -21.15 11.51 -2.61
CA GLU A 490 -22.41 11.73 -1.89
C GLU A 490 -22.21 12.68 -0.70
N LEU A 491 -21.19 12.44 0.13
CA LEU A 491 -20.94 13.25 1.32
C LEU A 491 -20.39 14.65 1.02
N CYS A 492 -19.54 14.79 -0.01
CA CYS A 492 -18.87 16.07 -0.30
C CYS A 492 -19.62 16.93 -1.32
N HIS A 493 -20.43 16.33 -2.18
CA HIS A 493 -21.08 17.02 -3.30
C HIS A 493 -22.60 16.86 -3.32
N ASN A 494 -23.21 16.06 -2.44
CA ASN A 494 -24.65 15.76 -2.44
C ASN A 494 -25.17 15.23 -3.79
N GLU A 495 -24.33 14.48 -4.50
CA GLU A 495 -24.65 13.87 -5.79
C GLU A 495 -24.58 12.34 -5.67
N PRO A 496 -25.37 11.58 -6.46
CA PRO A 496 -25.27 10.13 -6.47
C PRO A 496 -23.87 9.70 -6.96
N GLY A 497 -23.33 8.67 -6.34
CA GLY A 497 -22.05 8.08 -6.74
C GLY A 497 -22.04 7.59 -8.21
N PRO A 498 -21.22 8.16 -9.10
CA PRO A 498 -21.30 7.87 -10.53
C PRO A 498 -20.37 6.73 -10.98
N PHE A 499 -19.58 6.13 -10.08
CA PHE A 499 -18.56 5.14 -10.42
C PHE A 499 -19.12 3.71 -10.39
N GLY A 500 -18.62 2.86 -11.29
CA GLY A 500 -18.99 1.44 -11.37
C GLY A 500 -20.37 1.14 -11.99
N ILE A 501 -21.11 2.15 -12.44
CA ILE A 501 -22.35 1.95 -13.19
C ILE A 501 -21.99 1.58 -14.63
N THR A 502 -21.90 0.27 -14.93
CA THR A 502 -22.12 -0.18 -16.30
C THR A 502 -23.53 0.22 -16.69
N GLN A 503 -23.69 1.09 -17.70
CA GLN A 503 -24.98 1.32 -18.33
C GLN A 503 -25.52 -0.03 -18.85
N THR A 504 -26.34 -0.71 -18.05
CA THR A 504 -27.33 -1.61 -18.62
C THR A 504 -28.29 -0.69 -19.37
N LYS A 505 -28.21 -0.69 -20.71
CA LYS A 505 -29.21 -0.06 -21.55
C LYS A 505 -30.59 -0.46 -20.98
N PRO A 506 -31.50 0.49 -20.75
CA PRO A 506 -32.85 0.12 -20.36
C PRO A 506 -33.39 -0.72 -21.52
N THR A 507 -33.64 -2.01 -21.27
CA THR A 507 -34.40 -2.84 -22.20
C THR A 507 -35.78 -2.20 -22.26
N THR A 508 -36.02 -1.38 -23.28
CA THR A 508 -37.36 -0.93 -23.63
C THR A 508 -38.20 -2.17 -23.79
N ALA A 509 -38.99 -2.48 -22.76
CA ALA A 509 -40.02 -3.50 -22.82
C ALA A 509 -41.01 -3.04 -23.89
N ARG A 510 -40.84 -3.59 -25.09
CA ARG A 510 -41.79 -3.43 -26.18
C ARG A 510 -43.08 -4.12 -25.73
N LEU A 511 -44.06 -3.32 -25.30
CA LEU A 511 -45.43 -3.75 -25.03
C LEU A 511 -45.93 -4.52 -26.26
N LEU A 512 -46.06 -5.84 -26.13
CA LEU A 512 -46.78 -6.67 -27.09
C LEU A 512 -48.28 -6.48 -26.85
N PRO A 513 -49.11 -6.24 -27.89
CA PRO A 513 -50.54 -6.08 -27.72
C PRO A 513 -51.16 -7.40 -27.30
N THR A 514 -51.93 -7.37 -26.22
CA THR A 514 -52.75 -8.48 -25.74
C THR A 514 -53.82 -8.81 -26.78
N LYS A 515 -53.68 -9.98 -27.43
CA LYS A 515 -54.77 -10.59 -28.18
C LYS A 515 -55.86 -11.02 -27.19
N ARG A 516 -57.00 -10.34 -27.23
CA ARG A 516 -58.27 -10.86 -26.67
C ARG A 516 -58.59 -12.19 -27.37
N LYS A 517 -58.74 -13.26 -26.59
CA LYS A 517 -59.42 -14.47 -27.04
C LYS A 517 -60.91 -14.33 -26.73
N HIS A 518 -61.72 -14.54 -27.77
CA HIS A 518 -63.11 -14.96 -27.65
C HIS A 518 -63.18 -16.40 -27.17
#